data_AF-W6MB83-F1
#
_entry.id   AF-W6MB83-F1
#
_cell.length_a   1.000
_cell.length_b   1.000
_cell.length_c   1.000
_cell.angle_alpha   90.00
_cell.angle_beta   90.00
_cell.angle_gamma   90.00
#
_symmetry.space_group_name_H-M   'P 1'
#
loop_
_entity.id
_entity.type
_entity.pdbx_description
1 polymer ?
#
loop_
_entity_poly.entity_id
_entity_poly.type
_entity_poly.pdbx_seq_one_letter_code
_entity_poly.pdbx_strand_id
1 'polypeptide(L)'
;MQPTDKPAFGLLVTGYLQEIYEKSITPALLNVWWGTLAGYALCDIESAFARYVAHPEDCRFAPKPGDIVRHINLVQGDDGRPGGDEAWGMLLRLIRDEAETGVLSEEMRQGWAACGPILAEGDEVGARRCFLDVYDRCVREARAGHVPPRWTVTLGTDPTLRDQRIAEAVQAKRLTRDHAVGLLSGPAPASLEQVAGLLEGPEAPPEERQAAHRLRELAAMLRQGMADDAEAQRAERARQRAEEEARKDALVAQIAEYLAQRGDEDAA
;
A
#
# COMPACT_ATOMS: atom_id res chain seq x y z
N MET A 1 -15.56 1.57 34.72
CA MET A 1 -16.48 2.61 35.25
C MET A 1 -16.03 2.99 36.64
N GLN A 2 -16.28 4.23 37.05
CA GLN A 2 -16.10 4.69 38.44
C GLN A 2 -17.38 4.45 39.25
N PRO A 3 -17.31 4.36 40.60
CA PRO A 3 -18.51 4.22 41.44
C PRO A 3 -19.55 5.33 41.25
N THR A 4 -19.13 6.52 40.80
CA THR A 4 -19.98 7.66 40.45
C THR A 4 -20.88 7.39 39.24
N ASP A 5 -20.52 6.44 38.38
CA ASP A 5 -21.25 6.13 37.14
C ASP A 5 -22.46 5.22 37.38
N LYS A 6 -22.61 4.70 38.61
CA LYS A 6 -23.65 3.72 38.98
C LYS A 6 -25.09 4.18 38.68
N PRO A 7 -25.50 5.45 38.90
CA PRO A 7 -26.82 5.91 38.53
C PRO A 7 -27.04 5.92 37.01
N ALA A 8 -26.05 6.40 36.25
CA ALA A 8 -26.12 6.47 34.79
C ALA A 8 -26.16 5.07 34.17
N PHE A 9 -25.33 4.15 34.66
CA PHE A 9 -25.37 2.73 34.27
C PHE A 9 -26.73 2.09 34.57
N GLY A 10 -27.30 2.38 35.74
CA GLY A 10 -28.61 1.85 36.13
C GLY A 10 -29.68 2.24 35.13
N LEU A 11 -29.77 3.54 34.82
CA LEU A 11 -30.71 4.10 33.84
C LEU A 11 -30.52 3.49 32.45
N LEU A 12 -29.26 3.31 32.02
CA LEU A 12 -28.95 2.72 30.74
C LEU A 12 -29.45 1.28 30.61
N VAL A 13 -29.10 0.43 31.57
CA VAL A 13 -29.45 -1.00 31.52
C VAL A 13 -30.96 -1.17 31.65
N THR A 14 -31.61 -0.42 32.54
CA THR A 14 -33.08 -0.45 32.67
C THR A 14 -33.77 0.09 31.43
N GLY A 15 -33.28 1.19 30.87
CA GLY A 15 -33.85 1.81 29.68
C GLY A 15 -33.82 0.87 28.48
N TYR A 16 -32.65 0.30 28.16
CA TYR A 16 -32.52 -0.65 27.05
C TYR A 16 -33.41 -1.89 27.21
N LEU A 17 -33.39 -2.52 28.39
CA LEU A 17 -34.13 -3.78 28.57
C LEU A 17 -35.64 -3.58 28.74
N GLN A 18 -36.08 -2.44 29.28
CA GLN A 18 -37.50 -2.15 29.44
C GLN A 18 -38.12 -1.61 28.14
N GLU A 19 -37.48 -0.66 27.46
CA GLU A 19 -38.05 -0.02 26.26
C GLU A 19 -38.05 -0.95 25.04
N ILE A 20 -37.01 -1.80 24.89
CA ILE A 20 -36.86 -2.65 23.71
C ILE A 20 -37.43 -4.06 23.95
N TYR A 21 -37.27 -4.59 25.16
CA TYR A 21 -37.58 -6.00 25.46
C TYR A 21 -38.69 -6.18 26.49
N GLU A 22 -39.28 -5.09 27.00
CA GLU A 22 -40.34 -5.10 28.02
C GLU A 22 -39.95 -5.90 29.28
N LYS A 23 -38.65 -5.97 29.60
CA LYS A 23 -38.13 -6.69 30.77
C LYS A 23 -37.88 -5.74 31.93
N SER A 24 -38.63 -5.92 33.01
CA SER A 24 -38.35 -5.25 34.28
C SER A 24 -37.13 -5.89 34.97
N ILE A 25 -36.26 -5.03 35.51
CA ILE A 25 -35.02 -5.46 36.16
C ILE A 25 -35.16 -5.30 37.67
N THR A 26 -34.86 -6.37 38.40
CA THR A 26 -34.78 -6.29 39.87
C THR A 26 -33.45 -5.66 40.31
N PRO A 27 -33.39 -5.01 41.49
CA PRO A 27 -32.14 -4.48 42.03
C PRO A 27 -31.02 -5.53 42.13
N ALA A 28 -31.37 -6.79 42.41
CA ALA A 28 -30.43 -7.91 42.45
C ALA A 28 -29.81 -8.18 41.08
N LEU A 29 -30.62 -8.18 40.01
CA LEU A 29 -30.13 -8.38 38.64
C LEU A 29 -29.24 -7.22 38.19
N LEU A 30 -29.60 -5.98 38.53
CA LEU A 30 -28.76 -4.79 38.30
C LEU A 30 -27.36 -4.91 38.94
N ASN A 31 -27.26 -5.52 40.12
CA ASN A 31 -25.95 -5.77 40.76
C ASN A 31 -25.12 -6.81 40.00
N VAL A 32 -25.75 -7.82 39.39
CA VAL A 32 -25.05 -8.80 38.53
C VAL A 32 -24.49 -8.12 37.28
N TRP A 33 -25.31 -7.28 36.64
CA TRP A 33 -24.90 -6.45 35.51
C TRP A 33 -23.72 -5.54 35.87
N TRP A 34 -23.82 -4.82 36.99
CA TRP A 34 -22.73 -3.97 37.49
C TRP A 34 -21.46 -4.78 37.77
N GLY A 35 -21.55 -5.90 38.48
CA GLY A 35 -20.39 -6.74 38.80
C GLY A 35 -19.66 -7.27 37.56
N THR A 36 -20.39 -7.52 36.47
CA THR A 36 -19.82 -8.00 35.21
C THR A 36 -19.19 -6.89 34.39
N LEU A 37 -19.80 -5.69 34.39
CA LEU A 37 -19.41 -4.60 33.50
C LEU A 37 -18.58 -3.50 34.17
N ALA A 38 -18.41 -3.51 35.49
CA ALA A 38 -17.68 -2.47 36.23
C ALA A 38 -16.26 -2.22 35.71
N GLY A 39 -15.61 -3.23 35.13
CA GLY A 39 -14.27 -3.15 34.53
C GLY A 39 -14.19 -2.36 33.21
N TYR A 40 -15.30 -2.08 32.54
CA TYR A 40 -15.33 -1.39 31.24
C TYR A 40 -15.78 0.07 31.38
N ALA A 41 -15.45 0.96 30.43
CA ALA A 41 -15.94 2.34 30.46
C ALA A 41 -17.43 2.41 30.11
N LEU A 42 -18.17 3.38 30.68
CA LEU A 42 -19.62 3.51 30.44
C LEU A 42 -19.94 3.73 28.95
N CYS A 43 -19.11 4.52 28.26
CA CYS A 43 -19.25 4.77 26.81
C CYS A 43 -19.08 3.51 25.95
N ASP A 44 -18.23 2.56 26.38
CA ASP A 44 -18.05 1.29 25.66
C ASP A 44 -19.26 0.39 25.83
N ILE A 45 -19.84 0.40 27.04
CA ILE A 45 -21.07 -0.34 27.36
C ILE A 45 -22.24 0.22 26.55
N GLU A 46 -22.42 1.55 26.52
CA GLU A 46 -23.39 2.24 25.67
C GLU A 46 -23.29 1.80 24.21
N SER A 47 -22.07 1.88 23.67
CA SER A 47 -21.81 1.53 22.28
C SER A 47 -22.05 0.04 22.01
N ALA A 48 -21.74 -0.83 22.97
CA ALA A 48 -21.98 -2.26 22.85
C ALA A 48 -23.47 -2.62 22.89
N PHE A 49 -24.27 -1.95 23.72
CA PHE A 49 -25.73 -2.09 23.70
C PHE A 49 -26.32 -1.66 22.35
N ALA A 50 -25.89 -0.51 21.82
CA ALA A 50 -26.34 -0.05 20.50
C ALA A 50 -26.00 -1.06 19.39
N ARG A 51 -24.78 -1.64 19.41
CA ARG A 51 -24.36 -2.69 18.46
C ARG A 51 -25.17 -3.97 18.59
N TYR A 52 -25.40 -4.44 19.82
CA TYR A 52 -26.19 -5.64 20.07
C TYR A 52 -27.59 -5.52 19.47
N VAL A 53 -28.26 -4.39 19.69
CA VAL A 53 -29.61 -4.12 19.16
C VAL A 53 -29.61 -4.00 17.64
N ALA A 54 -28.54 -3.47 17.04
CA ALA A 54 -28.40 -3.36 15.59
C ALA A 54 -28.01 -4.70 14.91
N HIS A 55 -27.54 -5.71 15.66
CA HIS A 55 -27.05 -6.96 15.09
C HIS A 55 -28.21 -7.90 14.72
N PRO A 56 -28.37 -8.29 13.43
CA PRO A 56 -29.57 -8.98 12.93
C PRO A 56 -29.93 -10.30 13.63
N GLU A 57 -28.92 -11.03 14.10
CA GLU A 57 -29.11 -12.34 14.76
C GLU A 57 -29.15 -12.24 16.29
N ASP A 58 -28.49 -11.23 16.87
CA ASP A 58 -28.32 -11.15 18.32
C ASP A 58 -29.50 -10.42 18.97
N CYS A 59 -30.08 -9.42 18.30
CA CYS A 59 -31.14 -8.57 18.86
C CYS A 59 -32.46 -9.31 19.12
N ARG A 60 -32.61 -10.56 18.67
CA ARG A 60 -33.83 -11.38 18.81
C ARG A 60 -34.21 -11.67 20.27
N PHE A 61 -33.24 -11.64 21.18
CA PHE A 61 -33.45 -11.88 22.61
C PHE A 61 -32.86 -10.74 23.44
N ALA A 62 -33.33 -10.59 24.68
CA ALA A 62 -32.72 -9.65 25.61
C ALA A 62 -31.26 -10.05 25.88
N PRO A 63 -30.30 -9.11 25.80
CA PRO A 63 -28.89 -9.42 26.01
C PRO A 63 -28.66 -9.90 27.45
N LYS A 64 -27.78 -10.88 27.61
CA LYS A 64 -27.15 -11.19 28.89
C LYS A 64 -25.94 -10.27 29.09
N PRO A 65 -25.47 -10.04 30.33
CA PRO A 65 -24.25 -9.26 30.56
C PRO A 65 -23.05 -9.71 29.73
N GLY A 66 -22.91 -11.03 29.53
CA GLY A 66 -21.85 -11.61 28.70
C GLY A 66 -21.94 -11.27 27.20
N ASP A 67 -23.15 -11.05 26.68
CA ASP A 67 -23.33 -10.65 25.28
C ASP A 67 -22.83 -9.23 25.07
N ILE A 68 -23.07 -8.33 26.03
CA ILE A 68 -22.54 -6.98 25.99
C ILE A 68 -21.01 -6.99 26.09
N VAL A 69 -20.43 -7.82 26.97
CA VAL A 69 -18.97 -8.02 27.03
C VAL A 69 -18.42 -8.48 25.67
N ARG A 70 -19.08 -9.43 25.00
CA ARG A 70 -18.70 -9.86 23.64
C ARG A 70 -18.71 -8.68 22.66
N HIS A 71 -19.75 -7.85 22.68
CA HIS A 71 -19.87 -6.68 21.80
C HIS A 71 -18.94 -5.51 22.14
N ILE A 72 -18.46 -5.41 23.38
CA ILE A 72 -17.34 -4.53 23.76
C ILE A 72 -16.04 -5.04 23.13
N ASN A 73 -15.78 -6.34 23.27
CA ASN A 73 -14.55 -6.97 22.79
C ASN A 73 -14.47 -7.07 21.26
N LEU A 74 -15.61 -7.13 20.56
CA LEU A 74 -15.65 -7.10 19.09
C LEU A 74 -15.01 -5.83 18.52
N VAL A 75 -15.25 -4.66 19.14
CA VAL A 75 -14.64 -3.39 18.71
C VAL A 75 -13.19 -3.27 19.17
N GLN A 76 -12.87 -3.83 20.34
CA GLN A 76 -11.47 -3.95 20.75
C GLN A 76 -10.69 -4.80 19.73
N GLY A 77 -11.29 -5.79 19.06
CA GLY A 77 -10.68 -6.54 17.96
C GLY A 77 -10.65 -5.83 16.61
N ASP A 78 -11.43 -4.75 16.43
CA ASP A 78 -11.69 -4.10 15.13
C ASP A 78 -11.19 -2.64 15.10
N ASP A 79 -10.17 -2.33 15.92
CA ASP A 79 -9.47 -1.03 15.93
C ASP A 79 -8.54 -0.84 14.71
N GLY A 80 -8.63 -1.72 13.72
CA GLY A 80 -7.84 -1.72 12.49
C GLY A 80 -6.44 -2.31 12.64
N ARG A 81 -6.01 -2.70 13.86
CA ARG A 81 -4.73 -3.36 14.08
C ARG A 81 -4.82 -4.84 13.66
N PRO A 82 -3.84 -5.37 12.89
CA PRO A 82 -3.82 -6.76 12.47
C PRO A 82 -3.69 -7.74 13.65
N GLY A 83 -4.07 -9.00 13.44
CA GLY A 83 -3.71 -10.06 14.38
C GLY A 83 -2.19 -10.27 14.44
N GLY A 84 -1.66 -10.84 15.52
CA GLY A 84 -0.20 -10.99 15.70
C GLY A 84 0.50 -11.71 14.53
N ASP A 85 -0.11 -12.76 13.99
CA ASP A 85 0.44 -13.50 12.84
C ASP A 85 0.41 -12.71 11.54
N GLU A 86 -0.65 -11.95 11.31
CA GLU A 86 -0.74 -11.04 10.16
C GLU A 86 0.31 -9.93 10.30
N ALA A 87 0.46 -9.36 11.50
CA ALA A 87 1.46 -8.34 11.81
C ALA A 87 2.89 -8.85 11.58
N TRP A 88 3.19 -10.08 12.01
CA TRP A 88 4.46 -10.74 11.75
C TRP A 88 4.71 -10.96 10.26
N GLY A 89 3.69 -11.40 9.52
CA GLY A 89 3.77 -11.57 8.07
C GLY A 89 4.04 -10.25 7.34
N MET A 90 3.43 -9.15 7.76
CA MET A 90 3.71 -7.81 7.23
C MET A 90 5.16 -7.38 7.51
N LEU A 91 5.63 -7.58 8.75
CA LEU A 91 6.99 -7.25 9.16
C LEU A 91 8.04 -8.07 8.40
N LEU A 92 7.80 -9.37 8.21
CA LEU A 92 8.71 -10.27 7.51
C LEU A 92 9.01 -9.84 6.08
N ARG A 93 8.00 -9.32 5.35
CA ARG A 93 8.20 -8.80 3.98
C ARG A 93 9.22 -7.64 3.99
N LEU A 94 9.03 -6.70 4.92
CA LEU A 94 9.91 -5.54 5.08
C LEU A 94 11.33 -5.93 5.49
N ILE A 95 11.49 -6.92 6.37
CA ILE A 95 12.83 -7.33 6.84
C ILE A 95 13.61 -8.06 5.74
N ARG A 96 12.92 -8.78 4.86
CA ARG A 96 13.57 -9.62 3.83
C ARG A 96 13.91 -8.86 2.55
N ASP A 97 13.24 -7.75 2.28
CA ASP A 97 13.37 -7.04 1.01
C ASP A 97 13.31 -5.52 1.21
N GLU A 98 14.40 -4.83 0.87
CA GLU A 98 14.49 -3.36 0.90
C GLU A 98 13.61 -2.69 -0.17
N ALA A 99 13.18 -3.44 -1.20
CA ALA A 99 12.20 -2.98 -2.18
C ALA A 99 10.80 -2.81 -1.57
N GLU A 100 10.52 -3.49 -0.47
CA GLU A 100 9.20 -3.54 0.15
C GLU A 100 8.86 -2.25 0.90
N THR A 101 7.58 -1.86 0.84
CA THR A 101 7.07 -0.70 1.61
C THR A 101 6.25 -1.19 2.80
N GLY A 102 6.67 -0.82 4.01
CA GLY A 102 6.02 -1.26 5.25
C GLY A 102 5.10 -0.20 5.83
N VAL A 103 3.85 -0.56 6.14
CA VAL A 103 2.96 0.29 6.94
C VAL A 103 2.79 -0.35 8.31
N LEU A 104 3.44 0.24 9.32
CA LEU A 104 3.58 -0.36 10.65
C LEU A 104 2.85 0.46 11.72
N SER A 105 2.18 -0.22 12.64
CA SER A 105 1.70 0.39 13.87
C SER A 105 2.86 0.59 14.87
N GLU A 106 2.64 1.41 15.88
CA GLU A 106 3.62 1.60 16.96
C GLU A 106 3.89 0.30 17.72
N GLU A 107 2.85 -0.51 17.95
CA GLU A 107 2.99 -1.81 18.61
C GLU A 107 3.82 -2.80 17.77
N MET A 108 3.67 -2.77 16.44
CA MET A 108 4.51 -3.56 15.53
C MET A 108 5.98 -3.13 15.63
N ARG A 109 6.27 -1.82 15.72
CA ARG A 109 7.64 -1.32 15.88
C ARG A 109 8.26 -1.76 17.20
N GLN A 110 7.49 -1.74 18.28
CA GLN A 110 7.97 -2.22 19.59
C GLN A 110 8.27 -3.72 19.57
N GLY A 111 7.40 -4.52 18.94
CA GLY A 111 7.66 -5.94 18.71
C GLY A 111 8.92 -6.17 17.88
N TRP A 112 9.09 -5.42 16.79
CA TRP A 112 10.28 -5.52 15.93
C TRP A 112 11.57 -5.17 16.68
N ALA A 113 11.57 -4.09 17.45
CA ALA A 113 12.73 -3.68 18.25
C ALA A 113 13.13 -4.76 19.27
N ALA A 114 12.16 -5.45 19.87
CA ALA A 114 12.42 -6.51 20.84
C ALA A 114 12.96 -7.79 20.18
N CYS A 115 12.43 -8.20 19.02
CA CYS A 115 12.86 -9.44 18.36
C CYS A 115 14.09 -9.28 17.47
N GLY A 116 14.48 -8.04 17.13
CA GLY A 116 15.59 -7.72 16.22
C GLY A 116 16.91 -8.44 16.54
N PRO A 117 17.40 -8.44 17.80
CA PRO A 117 18.62 -9.16 18.16
C PRO A 117 18.54 -10.67 17.94
N ILE A 118 17.41 -11.29 18.27
CA ILE A 118 17.19 -12.74 18.08
C ILE A 118 17.18 -13.09 16.60
N LEU A 119 16.56 -12.22 15.79
CA LEU A 119 16.52 -12.42 14.35
C LEU A 119 17.91 -12.25 13.70
N ALA A 120 18.75 -11.35 14.23
CA ALA A 120 20.13 -11.18 13.78
C ALA A 120 21.01 -12.41 14.07
N GLU A 121 20.66 -13.21 15.08
CA GLU A 121 21.30 -14.51 15.35
C GLU A 121 20.81 -15.64 14.42
N GLY A 122 19.80 -15.37 13.59
CA GLY A 122 19.22 -16.32 12.64
C GLY A 122 18.08 -17.18 13.20
N ASP A 123 17.66 -16.98 14.45
CA ASP A 123 16.53 -17.70 15.04
C ASP A 123 15.19 -17.02 14.70
N GLU A 124 14.65 -17.32 13.52
CA GLU A 124 13.36 -16.77 13.07
C GLU A 124 12.19 -17.22 13.96
N VAL A 125 12.24 -18.44 14.52
CA VAL A 125 11.16 -18.97 15.37
C VAL A 125 11.15 -18.26 16.72
N GLY A 126 12.31 -18.10 17.34
CA GLY A 126 12.49 -17.32 18.56
C GLY A 126 12.12 -15.86 18.35
N ALA A 127 12.55 -15.25 17.24
CA ALA A 127 12.20 -13.88 16.90
C ALA A 127 10.68 -13.71 16.75
N ARG A 128 10.00 -14.60 16.00
CA ARG A 128 8.54 -14.58 15.88
C ARG A 128 7.87 -14.69 17.23
N ARG A 129 8.31 -15.60 18.09
CA ARG A 129 7.71 -15.80 19.42
C ARG A 129 7.87 -14.57 20.30
N CYS A 130 9.05 -13.94 20.28
CA CYS A 130 9.31 -12.69 20.98
C CYS A 130 8.44 -11.54 20.44
N PHE A 131 8.36 -11.40 19.11
CA PHE A 131 7.53 -10.40 18.45
C PHE A 131 6.06 -10.52 18.88
N LEU A 132 5.48 -11.73 18.78
CA LEU A 132 4.07 -11.97 19.11
C LEU A 132 3.75 -11.61 20.57
N ASP A 133 4.61 -12.05 21.50
CA ASP A 133 4.42 -11.76 22.93
C ASP A 133 4.43 -10.26 23.23
N VAL A 134 5.40 -9.53 22.67
CA VAL A 134 5.50 -8.07 22.86
C VAL A 134 4.35 -7.35 22.16
N TYR A 135 4.05 -7.72 20.91
CA TYR A 135 2.96 -7.12 20.14
C TYR A 135 1.62 -7.26 20.86
N ASP A 136 1.24 -8.48 21.24
CA ASP A 136 -0.05 -8.75 21.89
C ASP A 136 -0.17 -8.05 23.25
N ARG A 137 0.94 -7.90 23.97
CA ARG A 137 0.99 -7.10 25.20
C ARG A 137 0.78 -5.62 24.91
N CYS A 138 1.52 -5.02 23.97
CA CYS A 138 1.41 -3.61 23.63
C CYS A 138 0.02 -3.26 23.08
N VAL A 139 -0.57 -4.13 22.25
CA VAL A 139 -1.93 -3.96 21.73
C VAL A 139 -2.95 -3.96 22.86
N ARG A 140 -2.83 -4.91 23.80
CA ARG A 140 -3.72 -4.98 24.98
C ARG A 140 -3.59 -3.75 25.88
N GLU A 141 -2.36 -3.26 26.10
CA GLU A 141 -2.11 -2.03 26.87
C GLU A 141 -2.70 -0.80 26.17
N ALA A 142 -2.47 -0.65 24.86
CA ALA A 142 -3.03 0.46 24.07
C ALA A 142 -4.56 0.44 24.08
N ARG A 143 -5.16 -0.74 23.95
CA ARG A 143 -6.61 -0.94 23.99
C ARG A 143 -7.23 -0.63 25.35
N ALA A 144 -6.58 -1.06 26.44
CA ALA A 144 -6.99 -0.73 27.80
C ALA A 144 -6.87 0.78 28.10
N GLY A 145 -5.88 1.45 27.48
CA GLY A 145 -5.70 2.89 27.56
C GLY A 145 -6.52 3.71 26.57
N HIS A 146 -7.36 3.08 25.73
CA HIS A 146 -8.10 3.74 24.63
C HIS A 146 -7.20 4.55 23.68
N VAL A 147 -5.97 4.10 23.47
CA VAL A 147 -5.00 4.76 22.59
C VAL A 147 -5.21 4.30 21.14
N PRO A 148 -5.57 5.21 20.21
CA PRO A 148 -5.77 4.86 18.81
C PRO A 148 -4.46 4.41 18.14
N PRO A 149 -4.52 3.56 17.09
CA PRO A 149 -3.33 3.09 16.40
C PRO A 149 -2.62 4.24 15.69
N ARG A 150 -1.32 4.37 15.95
CA ARG A 150 -0.45 5.29 15.23
C ARG A 150 0.30 4.54 14.14
N TRP A 151 -0.11 4.78 12.90
CA TRP A 151 0.51 4.22 11.70
C TRP A 151 1.64 5.09 11.18
N THR A 152 2.76 4.46 10.81
CA THR A 152 3.83 5.12 10.05
C THR A 152 4.20 4.26 8.85
N VAL A 153 4.74 4.91 7.82
CA VAL A 153 5.13 4.26 6.57
C VAL A 153 6.64 4.31 6.42
N THR A 154 7.22 3.14 6.12
CA THR A 154 8.61 2.98 5.69
C THR A 154 8.60 2.75 4.19
N LEU A 155 9.19 3.67 3.43
CA LEU A 155 9.20 3.62 1.96
C LEU A 155 10.31 2.70 1.46
N GLY A 156 9.93 1.69 0.68
CA GLY A 156 10.84 0.82 -0.04
C GLY A 156 11.32 1.43 -1.36
N THR A 157 12.26 0.75 -2.03
CA THR A 157 12.85 1.23 -3.28
C THR A 157 12.00 0.96 -4.53
N ASP A 158 11.07 -0.01 -4.50
CA ASP A 158 10.21 -0.31 -5.66
C ASP A 158 8.95 0.58 -5.67
N PRO A 159 8.77 1.42 -6.71
CA PRO A 159 7.60 2.30 -6.84
C PRO A 159 6.28 1.54 -6.93
N THR A 160 6.28 0.38 -7.60
CA THR A 160 5.08 -0.43 -7.84
C THR A 160 4.64 -1.09 -6.54
N LEU A 161 5.58 -1.68 -5.80
CA LEU A 161 5.29 -2.24 -4.49
C LEU A 161 4.85 -1.16 -3.51
N ARG A 162 5.49 0.03 -3.54
CA ARG A 162 5.08 1.17 -2.74
C ARG A 162 3.61 1.53 -2.95
N ASP A 163 3.20 1.71 -4.20
CA ASP A 163 1.81 2.07 -4.53
C ASP A 163 0.83 0.97 -4.09
N GLN A 164 1.18 -0.31 -4.28
CA GLN A 164 0.37 -1.44 -3.82
C GLN A 164 0.20 -1.46 -2.29
N ARG A 165 1.29 -1.33 -1.53
CA ARG A 165 1.25 -1.38 -0.05
C ARG A 165 0.51 -0.19 0.55
N ILE A 166 0.67 1.01 -0.04
CA ILE A 166 -0.09 2.18 0.36
C ILE A 166 -1.58 1.98 0.08
N ALA A 167 -1.94 1.44 -1.09
CA ALA A 167 -3.34 1.15 -1.43
C ALA A 167 -3.97 0.13 -0.48
N GLU A 168 -3.27 -0.96 -0.16
CA GLU A 168 -3.69 -1.95 0.84
C GLU A 168 -3.94 -1.30 2.21
N ALA A 169 -3.04 -0.42 2.66
CA ALA A 169 -3.17 0.28 3.93
C ALA A 169 -4.34 1.28 3.97
N VAL A 170 -4.64 1.96 2.86
CA VAL A 170 -5.83 2.83 2.74
C VAL A 170 -7.10 1.99 2.78
N GLN A 171 -7.14 0.86 2.06
CA GLN A 171 -8.29 -0.04 2.05
C GLN A 171 -8.57 -0.62 3.45
N ALA A 172 -7.51 -0.97 4.18
CA ALA A 172 -7.58 -1.42 5.56
C ALA A 172 -7.80 -0.28 6.59
N LYS A 173 -8.02 0.96 6.14
CA LYS A 173 -8.21 2.16 6.99
C LYS A 173 -7.05 2.44 7.96
N ARG A 174 -5.85 1.94 7.64
CA ARG A 174 -4.61 2.19 8.38
C ARG A 174 -4.01 3.56 8.02
N LEU A 175 -4.27 4.03 6.80
CA LEU A 175 -3.88 5.36 6.34
C LEU A 175 -5.10 6.13 5.81
N THR A 176 -5.08 7.45 5.98
CA THR A 176 -6.03 8.34 5.30
C THR A 176 -5.64 8.52 3.84
N ARG A 177 -6.62 8.83 2.98
CA ARG A 177 -6.35 9.12 1.56
C ARG A 177 -5.39 10.29 1.40
N ASP A 178 -5.59 11.35 2.18
CA ASP A 178 -4.74 12.55 2.12
C ASP A 178 -3.29 12.25 2.49
N HIS A 179 -3.07 11.42 3.52
CA HIS A 179 -1.73 11.00 3.90
C HIS A 179 -1.10 10.09 2.82
N ALA A 180 -1.90 9.20 2.20
CA ALA A 180 -1.43 8.32 1.15
C ALA A 180 -0.94 9.07 -0.10
N VAL A 181 -1.63 10.15 -0.52
CA VAL A 181 -1.27 10.92 -1.72
C VAL A 181 0.16 11.44 -1.66
N GLY A 182 0.63 11.90 -0.49
CA GLY A 182 2.01 12.37 -0.32
C GLY A 182 3.08 11.29 -0.30
N LEU A 183 2.68 10.01 -0.22
CA LEU A 183 3.57 8.86 -0.13
C LEU A 183 3.64 8.06 -1.44
N LEU A 184 2.69 8.26 -2.36
CA LEU A 184 2.67 7.58 -3.64
C LEU A 184 3.87 7.99 -4.49
N SER A 185 4.30 7.07 -5.34
CA SER A 185 5.31 7.38 -6.34
C SER A 185 4.74 8.41 -7.31
N GLY A 186 5.42 9.55 -7.46
CA GLY A 186 5.11 10.47 -8.55
C GLY A 186 5.23 9.75 -9.91
N PRO A 187 4.54 10.22 -10.96
CA PRO A 187 4.66 9.61 -12.27
C PRO A 187 6.14 9.57 -12.68
N ALA A 188 6.65 8.36 -12.97
CA ALA A 188 7.99 8.22 -13.51
C ALA A 188 8.05 9.03 -14.81
N PRO A 189 8.95 10.01 -14.94
CA PRO A 189 9.02 10.81 -16.16
C PRO A 189 9.49 9.92 -17.30
N ALA A 190 8.63 9.72 -18.30
CA ALA A 190 8.93 8.92 -19.49
C ALA A 190 9.83 9.68 -20.47
N SER A 191 10.01 10.99 -20.30
CA SER A 191 10.91 11.81 -21.10
C SER A 191 11.39 13.07 -20.38
N LEU A 192 12.48 13.66 -20.87
CA LEU A 192 13.00 14.95 -20.41
C LEU A 192 11.97 16.07 -20.59
N GLU A 193 11.14 16.01 -21.63
CA GLU A 193 10.04 16.96 -21.82
C GLU A 193 8.98 16.87 -20.72
N GLN A 194 8.72 15.67 -20.22
CA GLN A 194 7.79 15.45 -19.12
C GLN A 194 8.32 16.03 -17.81
N VAL A 195 9.63 15.89 -17.55
CA VAL A 195 10.31 16.56 -16.42
C VAL A 195 10.24 18.08 -16.56
N ALA A 196 10.51 18.60 -17.74
CA ALA A 196 10.41 20.03 -18.01
C ALA A 196 8.99 20.57 -17.78
N GLY A 197 7.96 19.82 -18.19
CA GLY A 197 6.56 20.18 -17.95
C GLY A 197 6.20 20.23 -16.46
N LEU A 198 6.77 19.33 -15.64
CA LEU A 198 6.54 19.32 -14.19
C LEU A 198 7.14 20.55 -13.49
N LEU A 199 8.28 21.06 -13.99
CA LEU A 199 8.97 22.25 -13.49
C LEU A 199 8.35 23.58 -13.95
N GLU A 200 7.30 23.54 -14.77
CA GLU A 200 6.62 24.71 -15.33
C GLU A 200 5.20 24.91 -14.78
N GLY A 201 4.93 24.37 -13.57
CA GLY A 201 3.67 24.57 -12.89
C GLY A 201 3.30 26.06 -12.72
N PRO A 202 2.01 26.38 -12.48
CA PRO A 202 1.50 27.76 -12.43
C PRO A 202 2.19 28.65 -11.36
N GLU A 203 2.76 28.05 -10.32
CA GLU A 203 3.50 28.75 -9.25
C GLU A 203 5.03 28.54 -9.31
N ALA A 204 5.56 27.94 -10.39
CA ALA A 204 6.98 27.60 -10.45
C ALA A 204 7.88 28.86 -10.30
N PRO A 205 8.94 28.84 -9.49
CA PRO A 205 9.91 29.93 -9.42
C PRO A 205 10.69 30.10 -10.74
N PRO A 206 11.31 31.27 -10.97
CA PRO A 206 12.04 31.57 -12.22
C PRO A 206 13.14 30.55 -12.55
N GLU A 207 13.82 30.03 -11.53
CA GLU A 207 14.92 29.07 -11.68
C GLU A 207 14.43 27.71 -12.22
N GLU A 208 13.29 27.22 -11.74
CA GLU A 208 12.67 25.97 -12.20
C GLU A 208 12.21 26.10 -13.66
N ARG A 209 11.61 27.24 -14.04
CA ARG A 209 11.28 27.54 -15.43
C ARG A 209 12.51 27.56 -16.33
N GLN A 210 13.63 28.11 -15.85
CA GLN A 210 14.88 28.12 -16.61
C GLN A 210 15.49 26.72 -16.75
N ALA A 211 15.38 25.89 -15.71
CA ALA A 211 15.78 24.49 -15.75
C ALA A 211 14.93 23.69 -16.75
N ALA A 212 13.62 23.91 -16.77
CA ALA A 212 12.71 23.31 -17.74
C ALA A 212 13.07 23.67 -19.19
N HIS A 213 13.40 24.94 -19.45
CA HIS A 213 13.85 25.39 -20.77
C HIS A 213 15.10 24.64 -21.22
N ARG A 214 16.12 24.55 -20.35
CA ARG A 214 17.36 23.81 -20.65
C ARG A 214 17.09 22.33 -20.93
N LEU A 215 16.19 21.70 -20.17
CA LEU A 215 15.82 20.30 -20.39
C LEU A 215 15.16 20.08 -21.75
N ARG A 216 14.31 21.02 -22.20
CA ARG A 216 13.70 20.96 -23.53
C ARG A 216 14.71 21.16 -24.66
N GLU A 217 15.66 22.08 -24.49
CA GLU A 217 16.75 22.27 -25.45
C GLU A 217 17.57 20.98 -25.60
N LEU A 218 17.92 20.36 -24.47
CA LEU A 218 18.69 19.12 -24.46
C LEU A 218 17.92 17.97 -25.11
N ALA A 219 16.62 17.87 -24.86
CA ALA A 219 15.76 16.87 -25.49
C ALA A 219 15.60 17.10 -26.99
N ALA A 220 15.55 18.35 -27.44
CA ALA A 220 15.53 18.70 -28.87
C ALA A 220 16.84 18.32 -29.57
N MET A 221 17.99 18.60 -28.94
CA MET A 221 19.31 18.21 -29.45
C MET A 221 19.44 16.70 -29.60
N LEU A 222 19.01 15.92 -28.59
CA LEU A 222 19.02 14.46 -28.65
C LEU A 222 18.11 13.93 -29.77
N ARG A 223 16.92 14.50 -29.95
CA ARG A 223 16.01 14.13 -31.05
C ARG A 223 16.62 14.42 -32.42
N GLN A 224 17.28 15.56 -32.58
CA GLN A 224 17.96 15.92 -33.82
C GLN A 224 19.09 14.95 -34.13
N GLY A 225 20.00 14.68 -33.18
CA GLY A 225 21.08 13.72 -33.40
C GLY A 225 20.60 12.32 -33.77
N MET A 226 19.52 11.84 -33.14
CA MET A 226 18.92 10.54 -33.48
C MET A 226 18.29 10.53 -34.89
N ALA A 227 17.74 11.65 -35.35
CA ALA A 227 17.19 11.78 -36.69
C ALA A 227 18.31 11.80 -37.75
N ASP A 228 19.38 12.54 -37.50
CA ASP A 228 20.54 12.64 -38.36
C ASP A 228 21.24 11.28 -38.51
N ASP A 229 21.42 10.54 -37.41
CA ASP A 229 21.98 9.19 -37.44
C ASP A 229 21.10 8.21 -38.23
N ALA A 230 19.77 8.31 -38.07
CA ALA A 230 18.83 7.47 -38.81
C ALA A 230 18.86 7.79 -40.32
N GLU A 231 19.02 9.06 -40.68
CA GLU A 231 19.15 9.49 -42.08
C GLU A 231 20.47 9.03 -42.69
N ALA A 232 21.58 9.16 -41.96
CA ALA A 232 22.89 8.65 -42.37
C ALA A 232 22.86 7.13 -42.62
N GLN A 233 22.24 6.35 -41.72
CA GLN A 233 22.09 4.91 -41.90
C GLN A 233 21.21 4.56 -43.10
N ARG A 234 20.15 5.32 -43.39
CA ARG A 234 19.30 5.12 -44.57
C ARG A 234 20.05 5.41 -45.86
N ALA A 235 20.82 6.50 -45.90
CA ALA A 235 21.64 6.87 -47.04
C ALA A 235 22.72 5.80 -47.32
N GLU A 236 23.37 5.30 -46.28
CA GLU A 236 24.37 4.23 -46.39
C GLU A 236 23.76 2.94 -46.96
N ARG A 237 22.60 2.50 -46.44
CA ARG A 237 21.87 1.34 -46.98
C ARG A 237 21.39 1.54 -48.42
N ALA A 238 21.10 2.77 -48.82
CA ALA A 238 20.72 3.07 -50.21
C ALA A 238 21.94 2.97 -51.15
N ARG A 239 23.11 3.46 -50.72
CA ARG A 239 24.38 3.34 -51.47
C ARG A 239 24.77 1.88 -51.66
N GLN A 240 24.76 1.09 -50.60
CA GLN A 240 25.09 -0.34 -50.67
C GLN A 240 24.18 -1.10 -51.65
N ARG A 241 22.87 -0.79 -51.66
CA ARG A 241 21.93 -1.39 -52.63
C ARG A 241 22.23 -0.99 -54.07
N ALA A 242 22.54 0.29 -54.31
CA ALA A 242 22.88 0.78 -55.64
C ALA A 242 24.19 0.17 -56.17
N GLU A 243 25.20 -0.01 -55.30
CA GLU A 243 26.46 -0.67 -55.65
C GLU A 243 26.27 -2.15 -55.97
N GLU A 244 25.44 -2.86 -55.20
CA GLU A 244 25.08 -4.26 -55.50
C GLU A 244 24.32 -4.40 -56.82
N GLU A 245 23.40 -3.50 -57.11
CA GLU A 245 22.61 -3.50 -58.35
C GLU A 245 23.50 -3.22 -59.57
N ALA A 246 24.36 -2.19 -59.49
CA ALA A 246 25.35 -1.89 -60.54
C ALA A 246 26.31 -3.07 -60.77
N ARG A 247 26.70 -3.79 -59.70
CA ARG A 247 27.55 -4.99 -59.81
C ARG A 247 26.83 -6.15 -60.49
N LYS A 248 25.54 -6.34 -60.22
CA LYS A 248 24.71 -7.34 -60.91
C LYS A 248 24.55 -6.99 -62.38
N ASP A 249 24.27 -5.73 -62.69
CA ASP A 249 24.10 -5.27 -64.08
C ASP A 249 25.39 -5.42 -64.89
N ALA A 250 26.55 -5.09 -64.30
CA ALA A 250 27.86 -5.31 -64.92
C ALA A 250 28.14 -6.80 -65.20
N LEU A 251 27.75 -7.69 -64.28
CA LEU A 251 27.91 -9.14 -64.46
C LEU A 251 26.99 -9.66 -65.58
N VAL A 252 25.75 -9.19 -65.64
CA VAL A 252 24.79 -9.52 -66.71
C VAL A 252 25.31 -9.05 -68.07
N ALA A 253 25.88 -7.84 -68.15
CA ALA A 253 26.49 -7.32 -69.37
C ALA A 253 27.69 -8.18 -69.83
N GLN A 254 28.58 -8.57 -68.92
CA GLN A 254 29.71 -9.47 -69.24
C GLN A 254 29.25 -10.84 -69.75
N ILE A 255 28.19 -11.40 -69.16
CA ILE A 255 27.61 -12.68 -69.62
C ILE A 255 27.02 -12.51 -71.04
N ALA A 256 26.33 -11.40 -71.32
CA ALA A 256 25.79 -11.12 -72.65
C ALA A 256 26.91 -10.96 -73.70
N GLU A 257 28.01 -10.28 -73.37
CA GLU A 257 29.19 -10.14 -74.23
C GLU A 257 29.86 -11.48 -74.52
N TYR A 258 30.02 -12.32 -73.49
CA TYR A 258 30.58 -13.67 -73.64
C TYR A 258 29.71 -14.58 -74.53
N LEU A 259 28.39 -14.49 -74.41
CA LEU A 259 27.47 -15.24 -75.25
C LEU A 259 27.47 -14.74 -76.71
N ALA A 260 27.66 -13.44 -76.94
CA ALA A 260 27.78 -12.87 -78.29
C ALA A 260 29.07 -13.33 -79.00
N GLN A 261 30.21 -13.31 -78.29
CA GLN A 261 31.49 -13.79 -78.84
C GLN A 261 31.46 -15.28 -79.17
N ARG A 262 30.77 -16.09 -78.36
CA ARG A 262 30.61 -17.53 -78.60
C ARG A 262 29.63 -17.85 -79.75
N GLY A 263 28.67 -16.97 -80.00
CA GLY A 263 27.75 -17.09 -81.15
C GLY A 263 28.41 -16.79 -82.50
N ASP A 264 29.43 -15.93 -82.53
CA ASP A 264 30.23 -15.65 -83.73
C ASP A 264 31.25 -16.77 -84.05
N GLU A 265 31.71 -17.52 -83.04
CA GLU A 265 32.57 -18.71 -83.25
C GLU A 265 31.81 -19.92 -83.83
N ASP A 266 30.51 -20.06 -83.56
CA ASP A 266 29.68 -21.14 -84.10
C ASP A 266 29.13 -20.86 -85.53
N ALA A 267 29.36 -19.65 -86.07
CA ALA A 267 28.87 -19.20 -87.38
C ALA A 267 29.96 -19.09 -88.49
N ALA A 268 31.21 -19.41 -88.17
CA ALA A 268 32.36 -19.46 -89.11
C ALA A 268 32.72 -20.91 -89.48
#